data_AF-S3A9W8-F1
#
_entry.id   AF-S3A9W8-F1
#
_cell.length_a   1.000
_cell.length_b   1.000
_cell.length_c   1.000
_cell.angle_alpha   90.00
_cell.angle_beta   90.00
_cell.angle_gamma   90.00
#
_symmetry.space_group_name_H-M   'P 1'
#
loop_
_entity.id
_entity.type
_entity.pdbx_description
1 polymer ?
#
loop_
_entity_poly.entity_id
_entity_poly.type
_entity_poly.pdbx_seq_one_letter_code
_entity_poly.pdbx_strand_id
1 'polypeptide(L)'
;MQLIAGGSGVVPLLAMARARAVADSAAPFRLLCSTRSPDDAMYADEISRLPPAAFTVSWVYTRQPPPGWPRTAGRVTDAELAQLCWPPAERPAVFVCGPTSFVEAVADALVRIGHEPARIRTERFGGSS
;
A
#
# COMPACT_ATOMS: atom_id res chain seq x y z
N MET A 1 2.56 5.29 -10.07
CA MET A 1 2.45 3.85 -9.71
C MET A 1 1.80 3.72 -8.34
N GLN A 2 1.04 2.66 -8.10
CA GLN A 2 0.44 2.35 -6.79
C GLN A 2 1.17 1.16 -6.14
N LEU A 3 1.55 1.32 -4.88
CA LEU A 3 2.09 0.29 -4.00
C LEU A 3 1.15 0.09 -2.81
N ILE A 4 0.84 -1.15 -2.45
CA ILE A 4 -0.03 -1.49 -1.32
C ILE A 4 0.62 -2.59 -0.49
N ALA A 5 0.97 -2.27 0.74
CA ALA A 5 1.70 -3.14 1.66
C ALA A 5 0.80 -3.62 2.80
N GLY A 6 0.84 -4.91 3.10
CA GLY A 6 0.30 -5.50 4.32
C GLY A 6 1.43 -6.02 5.20
N GLY A 7 1.61 -5.44 6.39
CA GLY A 7 2.66 -5.83 7.33
C GLY A 7 4.06 -5.83 6.69
N SER A 8 4.75 -6.97 6.74
CA SER A 8 6.11 -7.14 6.17
C SER A 8 6.18 -7.01 4.65
N GLY A 9 5.04 -6.99 3.94
CA GLY A 9 5.00 -6.71 2.51
C GLY A 9 5.53 -5.31 2.13
N VAL A 10 5.76 -4.43 3.10
CA VAL A 10 6.38 -3.12 2.86
C VAL A 10 7.84 -3.21 2.42
N VAL A 11 8.56 -4.28 2.78
CA VAL A 11 9.99 -4.45 2.49
C VAL A 11 10.30 -4.47 0.98
N PRO A 12 9.69 -5.36 0.17
CA PRO A 12 9.94 -5.36 -1.27
C PRO A 12 9.48 -4.06 -1.94
N LEU A 13 8.41 -3.44 -1.45
CA LEU A 13 7.87 -2.21 -2.02
C LEU A 13 8.76 -0.99 -1.73
N LEU A 14 9.42 -0.96 -0.57
CA LEU A 14 10.42 0.05 -0.24
C LEU A 14 11.69 -0.12 -1.09
N ALA A 15 12.11 -1.36 -1.36
CA ALA A 15 13.20 -1.61 -2.29
C ALA A 15 12.90 -1.09 -3.71
N MET A 16 11.66 -1.29 -4.19
CA MET A 16 11.20 -0.71 -5.46
C MET A 16 11.19 0.82 -5.44
N ALA A 17 10.72 1.43 -4.34
CA ALA A 17 10.73 2.89 -4.18
C ALA A 17 12.15 3.46 -4.24
N ARG A 18 13.10 2.85 -3.51
CA ARG A 18 14.52 3.23 -3.51
C ARG A 18 15.15 3.10 -4.90
N ALA A 19 14.98 1.95 -5.55
CA ALA A 19 15.54 1.71 -6.89
C ALA A 19 15.07 2.77 -7.90
N ARG A 20 13.82 3.23 -7.75
CA ARG A 20 13.22 4.21 -8.65
C ARG A 20 13.62 5.64 -8.34
N ALA A 21 13.84 5.96 -7.07
CA ALA A 21 14.44 7.23 -6.66
C ALA A 21 15.87 7.37 -7.21
N VAL A 22 16.65 6.29 -7.25
CA VAL A 22 17.99 6.27 -7.86
C VAL A 22 17.95 6.43 -9.39
N ALA A 23 16.91 5.92 -10.03
CA ALA A 23 16.74 5.97 -11.49
C ALA A 23 16.25 7.34 -12.03
N ASP A 24 16.17 8.38 -11.19
CA ASP A 24 15.64 9.73 -11.50
C ASP A 24 14.29 9.70 -12.25
N SER A 25 13.44 8.73 -11.89
CA SER A 25 12.12 8.62 -12.48
C SER A 25 11.18 9.62 -11.79
N ALA A 26 10.86 10.73 -12.47
CA ALA A 26 9.92 11.74 -12.00
C ALA A 26 8.46 11.24 -11.85
N ALA A 27 8.19 9.95 -12.07
CA ALA A 27 6.84 9.40 -12.02
C ALA A 27 6.37 9.30 -10.55
N PRO A 28 5.22 9.89 -10.19
CA PRO A 28 4.76 9.91 -8.81
C PRO A 28 4.33 8.52 -8.30
N PHE A 29 4.63 8.26 -7.03
CA PHE A 29 4.29 7.04 -6.30
C PHE A 29 3.25 7.31 -5.23
N ARG A 30 2.33 6.37 -5.09
CA ARG A 30 1.45 6.27 -3.91
C ARG A 30 1.75 4.96 -3.20
N LEU A 31 1.98 5.03 -1.90
CA LEU A 31 2.20 3.90 -1.02
C LEU A 31 1.10 3.87 0.04
N LEU A 32 0.32 2.80 0.06
CA LEU A 32 -0.64 2.52 1.11
C LEU A 32 -0.09 1.40 2.01
N CYS A 33 0.13 1.70 3.28
CA CYS A 33 0.60 0.74 4.28
C CYS A 33 -0.53 0.33 5.22
N SER A 34 -0.88 -0.95 5.23
CA SER A 34 -1.83 -1.57 6.15
C SER A 34 -1.08 -2.39 7.20
N THR A 35 -1.14 -1.97 8.46
CA THR A 35 -0.50 -2.67 9.58
C THR A 35 -1.43 -2.74 10.79
N ARG A 36 -1.12 -3.52 11.83
CA ARG A 36 -2.04 -3.69 12.97
C ARG A 36 -1.98 -2.48 13.92
N SER A 37 -0.79 -1.97 14.18
CA SER A 37 -0.52 -0.83 15.07
C SER A 37 0.73 -0.05 14.60
N PRO A 38 1.01 1.14 15.15
CA PRO A 38 2.28 1.85 14.93
C PRO A 38 3.52 0.99 15.22
N ASP A 39 3.48 0.13 16.23
CA ASP A 39 4.61 -0.73 16.60
C ASP A 39 4.89 -1.81 15.54
N ASP A 40 3.87 -2.17 14.76
CA ASP A 40 4.00 -3.08 13.61
C ASP A 40 4.33 -2.34 12.29
N ALA A 41 4.52 -1.02 12.32
CA ALA A 41 4.84 -0.22 11.15
C ALA A 41 6.34 -0.32 10.81
N MET A 42 6.72 -1.41 10.14
CA MET A 42 8.09 -1.63 9.69
C MET A 42 8.57 -0.48 8.78
N TYR A 43 9.80 0.00 9.01
CA TYR A 43 10.43 1.08 8.26
C TYR A 43 9.66 2.41 8.27
N ALA A 44 8.78 2.66 9.26
CA ALA A 44 8.01 3.90 9.34
C ALA A 44 8.88 5.17 9.30
N ASP A 45 10.00 5.17 10.04
CA ASP A 45 10.96 6.28 10.08
C ASP A 45 11.68 6.53 8.75
N GLU A 46 11.80 5.51 7.91
CA GLU A 46 12.40 5.65 6.60
C GLU A 46 11.37 6.13 5.58
N ILE A 47 10.17 5.56 5.64
CA ILE A 47 9.05 5.93 4.80
C ILE A 47 8.67 7.40 5.02
N SER A 48 8.74 7.89 6.26
CA SER A 48 8.48 9.30 6.59
C SER A 48 9.51 10.27 6.02
N ARG A 49 10.71 9.79 5.64
CA ARG A 49 11.77 10.58 5.01
C ARG A 49 11.71 10.54 3.48
N LEU A 50 10.79 9.79 2.89
CA LEU A 50 10.61 9.79 1.44
C LEU A 50 10.18 11.19 0.96
N PRO A 51 10.71 11.68 -0.17
CA PRO A 51 10.43 13.03 -0.63
C PRO A 51 8.95 13.19 -1.00
N PRO A 52 8.20 14.10 -0.34
CA PRO A 52 6.75 14.21 -0.49
C PRO A 52 6.33 14.64 -1.91
N ALA A 53 7.23 15.28 -2.66
CA ALA A 53 7.00 15.65 -4.06
C ALA A 53 6.90 14.43 -5.00
N ALA A 54 7.53 13.30 -4.63
CA ALA A 54 7.54 12.08 -5.43
C ALA A 54 6.74 10.92 -4.80
N PHE A 55 6.50 10.97 -3.49
CA PHE A 55 5.84 9.92 -2.73
C PHE A 55 4.69 10.46 -1.89
N THR A 56 3.49 9.94 -2.12
CA THR A 56 2.37 10.09 -1.19
C THR A 56 2.22 8.80 -0.40
N VAL A 57 2.32 8.90 0.93
CA VAL A 57 2.19 7.75 1.83
C VAL A 57 0.89 7.85 2.62
N SER A 58 0.18 6.73 2.76
CA SER A 58 -1.03 6.62 3.57
C SER A 58 -0.94 5.41 4.48
N TRP A 59 -1.44 5.55 5.71
CA TRP A 59 -1.42 4.50 6.72
C TRP A 59 -2.83 4.07 7.10
N VAL A 60 -3.02 2.76 7.20
CA VAL A 60 -4.25 2.10 7.65
C VAL A 60 -3.89 1.16 8.79
N TYR A 61 -4.46 1.42 9.97
CA TYR A 61 -4.26 0.58 11.15
C TYR A 61 -5.44 -0.37 11.35
N THR A 62 -5.20 -1.67 11.40
CA THR A 62 -6.26 -2.68 11.44
C THR A 62 -6.71 -3.05 12.85
N ARG A 63 -5.93 -2.73 13.90
CA ARG A 63 -6.27 -3.10 15.29
C ARG A 63 -6.14 -1.93 16.26
N GLN A 64 -5.01 -1.25 16.29
CA GLN A 64 -4.72 -0.20 17.27
C GLN A 64 -4.07 1.00 16.57
N PRO A 65 -4.84 2.01 16.15
CA PRO A 65 -4.29 3.25 15.61
C PRO A 65 -3.58 4.06 16.72
N PRO A 66 -2.67 4.99 16.35
CA PRO A 66 -2.07 5.90 17.31
C PRO A 66 -3.12 6.86 17.92
N PRO A 67 -2.84 7.43 19.10
CA PRO A 67 -3.72 8.45 19.70
C PRO A 67 -3.97 9.62 18.73
N GLY A 68 -5.23 10.04 18.62
CA GLY A 68 -5.62 11.14 17.73
C GLY A 68 -5.69 10.77 16.24
N TRP A 69 -5.54 9.50 15.87
CA TRP A 69 -5.71 9.09 14.48
C TRP A 69 -7.16 9.32 14.02
N PRO A 70 -7.39 9.95 12.86
CA PRO A 70 -8.73 10.35 12.41
C PRO A 70 -9.64 9.17 12.02
N ARG A 71 -9.06 7.97 11.90
CA ARG A 71 -9.71 6.76 11.42
C ARG A 71 -9.74 5.70 12.52
N THR A 72 -10.88 5.04 12.70
CA THR A 72 -10.98 3.88 13.58
C THR A 72 -10.18 2.69 13.05
N ALA A 73 -9.88 1.72 13.92
CA ALA A 73 -9.19 0.52 13.52
C ALA A 73 -10.05 -0.33 12.58
N GLY A 74 -9.46 -0.86 11.51
CA GLY A 74 -10.16 -1.73 10.59
C GLY A 74 -9.33 -2.11 9.37
N ARG A 75 -9.72 -3.19 8.70
CA ARG A 75 -9.12 -3.58 7.41
C ARG A 75 -9.35 -2.48 6.38
N VAL A 76 -8.51 -2.45 5.34
CA VAL A 76 -8.69 -1.55 4.20
C VAL A 76 -10.03 -1.83 3.53
N THR A 77 -10.77 -0.78 3.19
CA THR A 77 -12.07 -0.85 2.52
C THR A 77 -12.00 -0.37 1.06
N ASP A 78 -12.99 -0.74 0.25
CA ASP A 78 -13.13 -0.30 -1.14
C ASP A 78 -13.15 1.24 -1.26
N ALA A 79 -13.85 1.92 -0.34
CA ALA A 79 -13.92 3.38 -0.30
C ALA A 79 -12.55 4.02 -0.02
N GLU A 80 -11.76 3.43 0.88
CA GLU A 80 -10.41 3.91 1.18
C GLU A 80 -9.45 3.66 0.04
N LEU A 81 -9.55 2.52 -0.66
CA LEU A 81 -8.77 2.29 -1.86
C LEU A 81 -9.10 3.32 -2.93
N ALA A 82 -10.38 3.62 -3.15
CA ALA A 82 -10.81 4.65 -4.12
C ALA A 82 -10.31 6.06 -3.75
N GLN A 83 -10.21 6.38 -2.45
CA GLN A 83 -9.75 7.68 -1.98
C GLN A 83 -8.22 7.81 -1.97
N LEU A 84 -7.52 6.78 -1.51
CA LEU A 84 -6.08 6.83 -1.22
C LEU A 84 -5.22 6.39 -2.42
N CYS A 85 -5.74 5.51 -3.28
CA CYS A 85 -5.01 5.03 -4.44
C CYS A 85 -5.23 5.93 -5.68
N TRP A 86 -4.38 5.73 -6.69
CA TRP A 86 -4.62 6.32 -8.01
C TRP A 86 -5.96 5.85 -8.59
N PRO A 87 -6.75 6.72 -9.23
CA PRO A 87 -8.01 6.32 -9.84
C PRO A 87 -7.78 5.34 -10.99
N PRO A 88 -8.71 4.40 -11.23
CA PRO A 88 -8.59 3.39 -12.29
C PRO A 88 -8.48 4.01 -13.69
N ALA A 89 -9.07 5.19 -13.91
CA ALA A 89 -9.00 5.93 -15.17
C ALA A 89 -7.56 6.31 -15.59
N GLU A 90 -6.66 6.50 -14.61
CA GLU A 90 -5.23 6.76 -14.87
C GLU A 90 -4.44 5.49 -15.20
N ARG A 91 -5.08 4.32 -15.14
CA ARG A 91 -4.50 3.00 -15.44
C ARG A 91 -3.15 2.77 -14.76
N PRO A 92 -3.02 2.98 -13.44
CA PRO A 92 -1.75 2.79 -12.75
C PRO A 92 -1.29 1.32 -12.84
N ALA A 93 0.02 1.10 -12.85
CA ALA A 93 0.54 -0.20 -12.40
C ALA A 93 0.36 -0.29 -10.88
N VAL A 94 -0.25 -1.37 -10.40
CA VAL A 94 -0.57 -1.60 -8.99
C VAL A 94 0.18 -2.81 -8.49
N PHE A 95 0.87 -2.67 -7.36
CA PHE A 95 1.60 -3.76 -6.72
C PHE A 95 1.05 -3.96 -5.32
N VAL A 96 0.62 -5.18 -5.00
CA VAL A 96 0.04 -5.55 -3.71
C VAL A 96 0.91 -6.63 -3.08
N CYS A 97 1.41 -6.37 -1.88
CA CYS A 97 2.30 -7.29 -1.19
C CYS A 97 1.90 -7.48 0.27
N GLY A 98 1.84 -8.73 0.74
CA GLY A 98 1.53 -9.03 2.14
C GLY A 98 1.03 -10.46 2.37
N PRO A 99 0.37 -10.73 3.52
CA PRO A 99 -0.27 -12.02 3.78
C PRO A 99 -1.30 -12.40 2.71
N THR A 100 -1.45 -13.68 2.39
CA THR A 100 -2.37 -14.18 1.35
C THR A 100 -3.77 -13.58 1.47
N SER A 101 -4.39 -13.64 2.65
CA SER A 101 -5.75 -13.12 2.87
C SER A 101 -5.86 -11.59 2.70
N PHE A 102 -4.78 -10.85 2.95
CA PHE A 102 -4.73 -9.42 2.69
C PHE A 102 -4.62 -9.14 1.19
N VAL A 103 -3.70 -9.83 0.52
CA VAL A 103 -3.46 -9.64 -0.92
C VAL A 103 -4.68 -9.97 -1.75
N GLU A 104 -5.37 -11.07 -1.45
CA GLU A 104 -6.62 -11.46 -2.11
C GLU A 104 -7.72 -10.42 -1.88
N ALA A 105 -7.98 -10.05 -0.62
CA ALA A 105 -9.01 -9.07 -0.30
C ALA A 105 -8.79 -7.71 -0.98
N VAL A 106 -7.54 -7.23 -1.03
CA VAL A 106 -7.18 -5.97 -1.69
C VAL A 106 -7.24 -6.10 -3.21
N ALA A 107 -6.74 -7.19 -3.80
CA ALA A 107 -6.79 -7.40 -5.24
C ALA A 107 -8.25 -7.45 -5.73
N ASP A 108 -9.12 -8.18 -5.04
CA ASP A 108 -10.55 -8.23 -5.35
C ASP A 108 -11.22 -6.86 -5.20
N ALA A 109 -10.87 -6.11 -4.17
CA ALA A 109 -11.38 -4.75 -3.96
C ALA A 109 -10.95 -3.79 -5.07
N LEU A 110 -9.69 -3.85 -5.52
CA LEU A 110 -9.19 -3.06 -6.63
C LEU A 110 -9.96 -3.34 -7.92
N VAL A 111 -10.27 -4.62 -8.19
CA VAL A 111 -11.09 -4.99 -9.35
C VAL A 111 -12.52 -4.46 -9.21
N ARG A 112 -13.15 -4.58 -8.02
CA ARG A 112 -14.50 -4.04 -7.76
C ARG A 112 -14.58 -2.53 -8.00
N ILE A 113 -13.54 -1.78 -7.65
CA ILE A 113 -13.49 -0.33 -7.88
C ILE A 113 -13.00 0.06 -9.29
N GLY A 114 -12.80 -0.92 -10.19
CA GLY A 114 -12.60 -0.68 -11.62
C GLY A 114 -11.16 -0.75 -12.12
N HIS A 115 -10.19 -1.21 -11.31
CA HIS A 115 -8.84 -1.46 -11.82
C HIS A 115 -8.80 -2.68 -12.74
N GLU A 116 -8.04 -2.55 -13.84
CA GLU A 116 -7.80 -3.64 -14.78
C GLU A 116 -6.98 -4.76 -14.11
N PRO A 117 -7.47 -6.01 -14.03
CA PRO A 117 -6.76 -7.11 -13.35
C PRO A 117 -5.33 -7.32 -13.86
N ALA A 118 -5.09 -7.14 -15.17
CA ALA A 118 -3.78 -7.29 -15.79
C ALA A 118 -2.73 -6.27 -15.30
N ARG A 119 -3.16 -5.18 -14.64
CA ARG A 119 -2.28 -4.15 -14.06
C ARG A 119 -2.01 -4.35 -12.58
N ILE A 120 -2.66 -5.33 -11.95
CA ILE A 120 -2.49 -5.67 -10.53
C ILE A 120 -1.49 -6.81 -10.43
N ARG A 121 -0.35 -6.54 -9.82
CA ARG A 121 0.71 -7.52 -9.56
C ARG A 121 0.71 -7.84 -8.07
N THR A 122 0.57 -9.12 -7.75
CA THR A 122 0.45 -9.58 -6.37
C THR A 122 1.68 -10.39 -5.95
N GLU A 123 2.21 -10.10 -4.77
CA GLU A 123 3.21 -10.93 -4.10
C GLU A 123 2.68 -11.34 -2.72
N ARG A 124 2.72 -12.64 -2.43
CA ARG A 124 2.13 -13.21 -1.22
C ARG A 124 3.23 -13.82 -0.36
N PHE A 125 3.18 -13.56 0.94
CA PHE A 125 4.07 -14.19 1.92
C PHE A 125 3.26 -14.78 3.06
N GLY A 126 3.74 -15.90 3.62
CA GLY A 126 3.01 -16.68 4.62
C GLY A 126 2.15 -17.75 3.93
N GLY A 127 2.61 -18.99 4.06
CA GLY A 127 1.87 -20.16 3.62
C GLY A 127 0.58 -20.33 4.40
N SER A 128 -0.44 -20.78 3.69
CA SER A 128 -1.62 -21.50 4.16
C SER A 128 -1.65 -21.80 5.68
N SER A 129 -2.61 -21.20 6.38
CA SER A 129 -3.35 -21.90 7.42
C SER A 129 -4.79 -21.99 6.99
#